data_AF-A0A7J4UAD0-F1
#
_entry.id   AF-A0A7J4UAD0-F1
#
_cell.length_a   1.000
_cell.length_b   1.000
_cell.length_c   1.000
_cell.angle_alpha   90.00
_cell.angle_beta   90.00
_cell.angle_gamma   90.00
#
_symmetry.space_group_name_H-M   'P 1'
#
loop_
_entity.id
_entity.type
_entity.pdbx_description
1 polymer ?
#
loop_
_entity_poly.entity_id
_entity_poly.type
_entity_poly.pdbx_seq_one_letter_code
_entity_poly.pdbx_strand_id
1 'polypeptide(L)'
;LFLKMDDERSNPPYSKKSDIPKEYNWQSLISKDGAELETQYIKILTELGKREGIIGVIFKKAQNRIQDPAKLRKLIVELINKETWLSLEADVKGDAYEGLLEKNAADVKGGAGQYFTPRHLINAMVEMMKPEPGIKIHDPACGTGGFLLSAYNYISKNYNLNRDQKQHLKHETFSGNEIVPMAARLCVMNLYLHGVNGEENPINPNDSLKVNPGGIYEMVLT
;
A
#
# COMPACT_ATOMS: atom_id res chain seq x y z
N LEU A 1 -2.49 -1.29 -10.62
CA LEU A 1 -2.81 0.01 -9.99
C LEU A 1 -1.56 0.84 -9.72
N PHE A 2 -0.62 0.40 -8.87
CA PHE A 2 0.60 1.17 -8.55
C PHE A 2 1.35 1.74 -9.77
N LEU A 3 1.66 0.89 -10.76
CA LEU A 3 2.34 1.31 -11.99
C LEU A 3 1.58 2.42 -12.74
N LYS A 4 0.25 2.34 -12.81
CA LYS A 4 -0.61 3.36 -13.44
C LYS A 4 -0.54 4.68 -12.69
N MET A 5 -0.61 4.63 -11.36
CA MET A 5 -0.52 5.84 -10.54
C MET A 5 0.86 6.50 -10.63
N ASP A 6 1.94 5.71 -10.69
CA ASP A 6 3.29 6.24 -10.90
C ASP A 6 3.43 6.90 -12.28
N ASP A 7 2.88 6.27 -13.32
CA ASP A 7 2.84 6.85 -14.68
C ASP A 7 2.06 8.17 -14.70
N GLU A 8 0.86 8.23 -14.13
CA GLU A 8 0.08 9.47 -14.01
C GLU A 8 0.84 10.57 -13.26
N ARG A 9 1.58 10.20 -12.21
CA ARG A 9 2.37 11.13 -11.39
C ARG A 9 3.58 11.67 -12.14
N SER A 10 4.11 10.88 -13.07
CA SER A 10 5.26 11.26 -13.90
C SER A 10 4.90 12.14 -15.08
N ASN A 11 3.62 12.19 -15.45
CA ASN A 11 3.10 12.99 -16.54
C ASN A 11 2.57 14.35 -16.04
N PRO A 12 2.38 15.34 -16.94
CA PRO A 12 1.68 16.58 -16.61
C PRO A 12 0.29 16.29 -16.03
N PRO A 13 -0.17 17.04 -15.01
CA PRO A 13 0.41 18.28 -14.47
C PRO A 13 1.45 18.09 -13.36
N TYR A 14 1.68 16.86 -12.87
CA TYR A 14 2.51 16.62 -11.68
C TYR A 14 4.00 16.57 -12.00
N SER A 15 4.37 15.97 -13.15
CA SER A 15 5.74 15.89 -13.68
C SER A 15 6.79 15.44 -12.65
N LYS A 16 6.42 14.55 -11.72
CA LYS A 16 7.36 14.03 -10.72
C LYS A 16 8.28 12.99 -11.34
N LYS A 17 9.50 12.89 -10.85
CA LYS A 17 10.41 11.82 -11.27
C LYS A 17 9.83 10.46 -10.88
N SER A 18 9.70 9.56 -11.85
CA SER A 18 9.41 8.14 -11.59
C SER A 18 10.71 7.43 -11.23
N ASP A 19 10.65 6.62 -10.18
CA ASP A 19 11.74 5.72 -9.84
C ASP A 19 11.70 4.43 -10.66
N ILE A 20 10.60 4.15 -11.37
CA ILE A 20 10.41 2.93 -12.15
C ILE A 20 11.17 3.04 -13.48
N PRO A 21 12.08 2.10 -13.81
CA PRO A 21 12.77 2.10 -15.09
C PRO A 21 11.81 2.05 -16.28
N LYS A 22 12.14 2.74 -17.38
CA LYS A 22 11.28 2.80 -18.58
C LYS A 22 10.90 1.42 -19.14
N GLU A 23 11.79 0.44 -19.02
CA GLU A 23 11.54 -0.94 -19.44
C GLU A 23 10.46 -1.67 -18.62
N TYR A 24 10.12 -1.15 -17.44
CA TYR A 24 9.21 -1.78 -16.48
C TYR A 24 8.04 -0.88 -16.06
N ASN A 25 7.87 0.26 -16.72
CA ASN A 25 6.83 1.23 -16.41
C ASN A 25 5.48 0.85 -17.04
N TRP A 26 4.45 1.64 -16.77
CA TRP A 26 3.11 1.41 -17.30
C TRP A 26 3.04 1.37 -18.84
N GLN A 27 3.77 2.26 -19.51
CA GLN A 27 3.78 2.33 -20.97
C GLN A 27 4.40 1.09 -21.61
N SER A 28 5.44 0.53 -21.00
CA SER A 28 6.02 -0.74 -21.44
C SER A 28 5.04 -1.92 -21.36
N LEU A 29 4.03 -1.83 -20.49
CA LEU A 29 3.03 -2.87 -20.28
C LEU A 29 1.85 -2.72 -21.25
N ILE A 30 1.28 -1.52 -21.38
CA ILE A 30 0.07 -1.31 -22.19
C ILE A 30 0.33 -1.32 -23.71
N SER A 31 1.60 -1.23 -24.12
CA SER A 31 2.02 -1.37 -25.52
C SER A 31 2.12 -2.82 -25.99
N LYS A 32 1.84 -3.79 -25.12
CA LYS A 32 1.96 -5.23 -25.39
C LYS A 32 0.61 -5.93 -25.41
N ASP A 33 0.58 -7.07 -26.11
CA ASP A 33 -0.61 -7.88 -26.30
C ASP A 33 -0.33 -9.39 -26.25
N GLY A 34 -1.38 -10.17 -25.98
CA GLY A 34 -1.31 -11.63 -25.96
C GLY A 34 -0.18 -12.18 -25.08
N ALA A 35 0.63 -13.09 -25.63
CA ALA A 35 1.76 -13.70 -24.92
C ALA A 35 2.88 -12.70 -24.57
N GLU A 36 3.07 -11.64 -25.38
CA GLU A 36 4.05 -10.60 -25.06
C GLU A 36 3.64 -9.80 -23.82
N LEU A 37 2.35 -9.50 -23.67
CA LEU A 37 1.81 -8.82 -22.48
C LEU A 37 2.07 -9.64 -21.22
N GLU A 38 1.80 -10.94 -21.27
CA GLU A 38 2.02 -11.83 -20.13
C GLU A 38 3.51 -11.93 -19.78
N THR A 39 4.37 -12.11 -20.78
CA THR A 39 5.83 -12.18 -20.60
C THR A 39 6.35 -10.88 -19.98
N GLN A 40 5.91 -9.74 -20.49
CA GLN A 40 6.29 -8.44 -19.97
C GLN A 40 5.79 -8.21 -18.55
N TYR A 41 4.55 -8.60 -18.25
CA TYR A 41 3.99 -8.48 -16.91
C TYR A 41 4.78 -9.31 -15.89
N ILE A 42 5.11 -10.56 -16.21
CA ILE A 42 5.94 -11.43 -15.35
C ILE A 42 7.34 -10.83 -15.14
N LYS A 43 7.95 -10.30 -16.21
CA LYS A 43 9.26 -9.63 -16.13
C LYS A 43 9.20 -8.42 -15.19
N ILE A 44 8.19 -7.56 -15.33
CA ILE A 44 7.97 -6.40 -14.45
C ILE A 44 7.84 -6.83 -12.99
N LEU A 45 6.99 -7.83 -12.71
CA LEU A 45 6.78 -8.33 -11.35
C LEU A 45 8.08 -8.84 -10.72
N THR A 46 8.90 -9.52 -11.52
CA THR A 46 10.17 -10.10 -11.06
C THR A 46 11.23 -9.03 -10.81
N GLU A 47 11.44 -8.12 -11.76
CA GLU A 47 12.50 -7.11 -11.68
C GLU A 47 12.18 -6.02 -10.66
N LEU A 48 10.92 -5.57 -10.57
CA LEU A 48 10.54 -4.60 -9.54
C LEU A 48 10.61 -5.19 -8.14
N GLY A 49 10.37 -6.50 -7.99
CA GLY A 49 10.48 -7.19 -6.69
C GLY A 49 11.90 -7.36 -6.16
N LYS A 50 12.93 -7.08 -6.98
CA LYS A 50 14.34 -7.07 -6.58
C LYS A 50 14.80 -5.70 -6.07
N ARG A 51 14.00 -4.65 -6.26
CA ARG A 51 14.37 -3.29 -5.88
C ARG A 51 14.23 -3.08 -4.38
N GLU A 52 14.75 -1.97 -3.90
CA GLU A 52 14.61 -1.52 -2.51
C GLU A 52 13.43 -0.57 -2.34
N GLY A 53 13.19 -0.15 -1.09
CA GLY A 53 12.14 0.79 -0.72
C GLY A 53 10.73 0.27 -1.01
N ILE A 54 9.80 1.22 -1.19
CA ILE A 54 8.37 0.93 -1.35
C ILE A 54 8.09 0.03 -2.56
N ILE A 55 8.81 0.23 -3.66
CA ILE A 55 8.67 -0.56 -4.89
C ILE A 55 9.09 -2.01 -4.62
N GLY A 56 10.22 -2.19 -3.94
CA GLY A 56 10.70 -3.51 -3.52
C GLY A 56 9.65 -4.29 -2.74
N VAL A 57 9.01 -3.66 -1.76
CA VAL A 57 7.98 -4.31 -0.94
C VAL A 57 6.71 -4.58 -1.71
N ILE A 58 6.21 -3.61 -2.49
CA ILE A 58 5.02 -3.79 -3.32
C ILE A 58 5.19 -4.95 -4.30
N PHE A 59 6.39 -5.18 -4.84
CA PHE A 59 6.61 -6.25 -5.83
C PHE A 59 7.30 -7.50 -5.26
N LYS A 60 7.63 -7.54 -3.96
CA LYS A 60 8.34 -8.67 -3.34
C LYS A 60 7.60 -9.98 -3.55
N LYS A 61 8.25 -10.95 -4.22
CA LYS A 61 7.68 -12.26 -4.56
C LYS A 61 6.31 -12.17 -5.26
N ALA A 62 6.09 -11.11 -6.05
CA ALA A 62 4.88 -10.95 -6.85
C ALA A 62 4.76 -12.08 -7.89
N GLN A 63 3.54 -12.57 -8.11
CA GLN A 63 3.27 -13.59 -9.12
C GLN A 63 2.03 -13.22 -9.91
N ASN A 64 2.06 -13.47 -11.22
CA ASN A 64 0.86 -13.41 -12.02
C ASN A 64 -0.05 -14.60 -11.66
N ARG A 65 -1.30 -14.31 -11.27
CA ARG A 65 -2.34 -15.32 -11.01
C ARG A 65 -3.39 -15.38 -12.11
N ILE A 66 -3.29 -14.51 -13.11
CA ILE A 66 -4.22 -14.43 -14.25
C ILE A 66 -3.56 -15.10 -15.45
N GLN A 67 -3.91 -16.36 -15.68
CA GLN A 67 -3.33 -17.19 -16.75
C GLN A 67 -3.94 -16.95 -18.13
N ASP A 68 -5.11 -16.30 -18.19
CA ASP A 68 -5.80 -16.00 -19.43
C ASP A 68 -5.34 -14.62 -19.95
N PRO A 69 -4.63 -14.54 -21.09
CA PRO A 69 -4.09 -13.29 -21.61
C PRO A 69 -5.17 -12.26 -21.95
N ALA A 70 -6.36 -12.70 -22.38
CA ALA A 70 -7.47 -11.80 -22.69
C ALA A 70 -8.03 -11.15 -21.41
N LYS A 71 -8.12 -11.92 -20.31
CA LYS A 71 -8.51 -11.38 -19.00
C LYS A 71 -7.45 -10.45 -18.43
N LEU A 72 -6.16 -10.77 -18.60
CA LEU A 72 -5.06 -9.92 -18.17
C LEU A 72 -5.09 -8.57 -18.92
N ARG A 73 -5.26 -8.59 -20.25
CA ARG A 73 -5.43 -7.39 -21.07
C ARG A 73 -6.64 -6.58 -20.63
N LYS A 74 -7.80 -7.23 -20.46
CA LYS A 74 -9.03 -6.57 -19.99
C LYS A 74 -8.80 -5.83 -18.67
N LEU A 75 -8.17 -6.49 -17.70
CA LEU A 75 -7.83 -5.85 -16.43
C LEU A 75 -6.91 -4.62 -16.61
N ILE A 76 -5.83 -4.77 -17.36
CA ILE A 76 -4.82 -3.73 -17.51
C ILE A 76 -5.34 -2.55 -18.35
N VAL A 77 -5.84 -2.83 -19.56
CA VAL A 77 -6.14 -1.83 -20.57
C VAL A 77 -7.58 -1.33 -20.48
N GLU A 78 -8.54 -2.21 -20.19
CA GLU A 78 -9.95 -1.79 -20.18
C GLU A 78 -10.44 -1.30 -18.83
N LEU A 79 -9.92 -1.85 -17.72
CA LEU A 79 -10.37 -1.49 -16.37
C LEU A 79 -9.44 -0.50 -15.67
N ILE A 80 -8.12 -0.73 -15.69
CA ILE A 80 -7.18 0.14 -14.96
C ILE A 80 -6.77 1.35 -15.79
N ASN A 81 -6.44 1.17 -17.08
CA ASN A 81 -5.88 2.24 -17.91
C ASN A 81 -6.89 3.34 -18.27
N LYS A 82 -8.19 3.01 -18.37
CA LYS A 82 -9.23 3.96 -18.75
C LYS A 82 -9.58 4.96 -17.64
N GLU A 83 -9.26 4.62 -16.40
CA GLU A 83 -9.51 5.48 -15.25
C GLU A 83 -8.31 6.39 -14.98
N THR A 84 -8.59 7.60 -14.47
CA THR A 84 -7.57 8.53 -13.97
C THR A 84 -7.56 8.46 -12.44
N TRP A 85 -6.57 7.80 -11.88
CA TRP A 85 -6.55 7.48 -10.45
C TRP A 85 -6.10 8.68 -9.62
N LEU A 86 -5.15 9.51 -10.08
CA LEU A 86 -4.67 10.66 -9.31
C LEU A 86 -5.71 11.77 -9.16
N SER A 87 -6.69 11.89 -10.06
CA SER A 87 -7.77 12.88 -9.95
C SER A 87 -8.83 12.52 -8.90
N LEU A 88 -8.91 11.25 -8.50
CA LEU A 88 -9.77 10.84 -7.40
C LEU A 88 -9.21 11.33 -6.08
N GLU A 89 -10.08 11.75 -5.16
CA GLU A 89 -9.69 12.07 -3.80
C GLU A 89 -9.06 10.85 -3.11
N ALA A 90 -8.11 11.09 -2.21
CA ALA A 90 -7.40 10.02 -1.50
C ALA A 90 -8.39 9.13 -0.73
N ASP A 91 -9.34 9.76 -0.04
CA ASP A 91 -10.39 9.10 0.74
C ASP A 91 -11.21 8.15 -0.14
N VAL A 92 -11.65 8.58 -1.34
CA VAL A 92 -12.44 7.75 -2.25
C VAL A 92 -11.69 6.49 -2.70
N LYS A 93 -10.40 6.62 -3.05
CA LYS A 93 -9.59 5.46 -3.48
C LYS A 93 -9.25 4.55 -2.31
N GLY A 94 -8.92 5.14 -1.18
CA GLY A 94 -8.60 4.46 0.06
C GLY A 94 -9.78 3.62 0.52
N ASP A 95 -10.95 4.22 0.64
CA ASP A 95 -12.20 3.57 1.06
C ASP A 95 -12.60 2.43 0.11
N ALA A 96 -12.45 2.65 -1.21
CA ALA A 96 -12.71 1.61 -2.20
C ALA A 96 -11.76 0.42 -2.05
N TYR A 97 -10.48 0.68 -1.79
CA TYR A 97 -9.47 -0.36 -1.57
C TYR A 97 -9.73 -1.11 -0.26
N GLU A 98 -10.07 -0.40 0.81
CA GLU A 98 -10.46 -0.95 2.11
C GLU A 98 -11.68 -1.86 1.96
N GLY A 99 -12.76 -1.41 1.31
CA GLY A 99 -13.95 -2.24 1.11
C GLY A 99 -13.66 -3.55 0.35
N LEU A 100 -12.71 -3.54 -0.59
CA LEU A 100 -12.25 -4.75 -1.26
C LEU A 100 -11.44 -5.66 -0.32
N LEU A 101 -10.60 -5.09 0.56
CA LEU A 101 -9.87 -5.85 1.58
C LEU A 101 -10.83 -6.51 2.58
N GLU A 102 -11.81 -5.77 3.10
CA GLU A 102 -12.81 -6.29 4.04
C GLU A 102 -13.60 -7.44 3.42
N LYS A 103 -14.05 -7.27 2.17
CA LYS A 103 -14.81 -8.31 1.46
C LYS A 103 -13.98 -9.57 1.24
N ASN A 104 -12.69 -9.43 0.90
CA ASN A 104 -11.80 -10.56 0.75
C ASN A 104 -11.49 -11.26 2.09
N ALA A 105 -11.37 -10.50 3.17
CA ALA A 105 -11.14 -11.05 4.50
C ALA A 105 -12.36 -11.80 5.07
N ALA A 106 -13.56 -11.32 4.77
CA ALA A 106 -14.83 -11.95 5.15
C ALA A 106 -15.09 -13.26 4.40
N ASP A 107 -14.43 -13.49 3.26
CA ASP A 107 -14.51 -14.76 2.54
C ASP A 107 -13.69 -15.84 3.25
N VAL A 108 -14.36 -16.59 4.13
CA VAL A 108 -13.80 -17.67 4.96
C VAL A 108 -13.06 -18.73 4.12
N LYS A 109 -13.39 -18.90 2.84
CA LYS A 109 -12.73 -19.87 1.96
C LYS A 109 -11.33 -19.44 1.53
N GLY A 110 -11.01 -18.15 1.60
CA GLY A 110 -9.75 -17.58 1.10
C GLY A 110 -8.60 -17.59 2.11
N GLY A 111 -8.85 -17.88 3.40
CA GLY A 111 -7.82 -17.83 4.45
C GLY A 111 -7.23 -16.43 4.70
N ALA A 112 -7.83 -15.38 4.12
CA ALA A 112 -7.37 -14.00 4.22
C ALA A 112 -7.65 -13.37 5.60
N GLY A 113 -8.60 -13.93 6.37
CA GLY A 113 -8.95 -13.45 7.71
C GLY A 113 -7.79 -13.45 8.71
N GLN A 114 -6.75 -14.26 8.51
CA GLN A 114 -5.56 -14.26 9.37
C GLN A 114 -4.75 -12.95 9.31
N TYR A 115 -4.94 -12.14 8.26
CA TYR A 115 -4.23 -10.86 8.05
C TYR A 115 -5.13 -9.63 8.27
N PHE A 116 -6.35 -9.85 8.78
CA PHE A 116 -7.37 -8.83 8.86
C PHE A 116 -8.06 -8.83 10.21
N THR A 117 -8.04 -7.68 10.87
CA THR A 117 -8.82 -7.40 12.08
C THR A 117 -10.05 -6.57 11.69
N PRO A 118 -11.26 -6.88 12.18
CA PRO A 118 -12.47 -6.12 11.86
C PRO A 118 -12.31 -4.64 12.21
N ARG A 119 -12.69 -3.74 11.28
CA ARG A 119 -12.45 -2.29 11.42
C ARG A 119 -13.14 -1.66 12.62
N HIS A 120 -14.31 -2.16 13.01
CA HIS A 120 -15.01 -1.69 14.20
C HIS A 120 -14.20 -1.95 15.49
N LEU A 121 -13.50 -3.09 15.58
CA LEU A 121 -12.64 -3.40 16.72
C LEU A 121 -11.39 -2.49 16.72
N ILE A 122 -10.75 -2.35 15.56
CA ILE A 122 -9.59 -1.46 15.41
C ILE A 122 -9.96 -0.03 15.83
N ASN A 123 -11.06 0.52 15.30
CA ASN A 123 -11.47 1.89 15.57
C ASN A 123 -11.76 2.10 17.06
N ALA A 124 -12.46 1.15 17.71
CA ALA A 124 -12.71 1.21 19.14
C ALA A 124 -11.40 1.21 19.96
N MET A 125 -10.42 0.39 19.60
CA MET A 125 -9.12 0.36 20.26
C MET A 125 -8.36 1.70 20.07
N VAL A 126 -8.33 2.23 18.85
CA VAL A 126 -7.67 3.51 18.55
C VAL A 126 -8.33 4.67 19.29
N GLU A 127 -9.66 4.72 19.33
CA GLU A 127 -10.41 5.76 20.07
C GLU A 127 -10.13 5.73 21.57
N MET A 128 -9.89 4.55 22.14
CA MET A 128 -9.50 4.41 23.55
C MET A 128 -8.05 4.81 23.81
N MET A 129 -7.15 4.49 22.87
CA MET A 129 -5.72 4.81 22.96
C MET A 129 -5.43 6.30 22.72
N LYS A 130 -6.29 7.00 21.97
CA LYS A 130 -6.22 8.45 21.71
C LYS A 130 -4.84 8.92 21.24
N PRO A 131 -4.32 8.40 20.12
CA PRO A 131 -3.00 8.79 19.63
C PRO A 131 -2.93 10.30 19.35
N GLU A 132 -1.84 10.93 19.78
CA GLU A 132 -1.60 12.36 19.65
C GLU A 132 -0.68 12.67 18.45
N PRO A 133 -0.75 13.87 17.86
CA PRO A 133 0.19 14.27 16.81
C PRO A 133 1.64 14.31 17.33
N GLY A 134 2.60 13.84 16.52
CA GLY A 134 4.03 13.92 16.85
C GLY A 134 4.62 12.68 17.52
N ILE A 135 3.80 11.67 17.83
CA ILE A 135 4.27 10.41 18.40
C ILE A 135 4.64 9.40 17.31
N LYS A 136 5.41 8.37 17.67
CA LYS A 136 5.67 7.20 16.82
C LYS A 136 4.80 6.03 17.26
N ILE A 137 4.12 5.45 16.28
CA ILE A 137 3.19 4.34 16.41
C ILE A 137 3.74 3.15 15.62
N HIS A 138 3.86 2.01 16.28
CA HIS A 138 4.36 0.78 15.66
C HIS A 138 3.34 -0.36 15.71
N ASP A 139 3.23 -1.09 14.62
CA ASP A 139 2.45 -2.33 14.53
C ASP A 139 3.36 -3.51 14.12
N PRO A 140 3.81 -4.36 15.07
CA PRO A 140 4.75 -5.44 14.82
C PRO A 140 4.17 -6.63 14.02
N ALA A 141 2.87 -6.62 13.70
CA ALA A 141 2.17 -7.66 12.94
C ALA A 141 1.06 -7.05 12.07
N CYS A 142 1.44 -6.07 11.25
CA CYS A 142 0.50 -5.08 10.71
C CYS A 142 -0.50 -5.60 9.68
N GLY A 143 -0.34 -6.81 9.12
CA GLY A 143 -1.30 -7.40 8.19
C GLY A 143 -1.55 -6.48 7.00
N THR A 144 -2.77 -5.93 6.90
CA THR A 144 -3.20 -4.98 5.86
C THR A 144 -3.07 -3.50 6.25
N GLY A 145 -2.50 -3.20 7.41
CA GLY A 145 -2.25 -1.83 7.90
C GLY A 145 -3.44 -1.18 8.62
N GLY A 146 -4.39 -1.98 9.11
CA GLY A 146 -5.64 -1.48 9.67
C GLY A 146 -5.47 -0.53 10.87
N PHE A 147 -4.63 -0.89 11.84
CA PHE A 147 -4.35 -0.05 13.00
C PHE A 147 -3.64 1.25 12.62
N LEU A 148 -2.63 1.16 11.76
CA LEU A 148 -1.87 2.32 11.28
C LEU A 148 -2.79 3.33 10.58
N LEU A 149 -3.67 2.83 9.69
CA LEU A 149 -4.63 3.67 8.97
C LEU A 149 -5.68 4.28 9.91
N SER A 150 -6.23 3.49 10.84
CA SER A 150 -7.21 4.00 11.81
C SER A 150 -6.61 5.08 12.72
N ALA A 151 -5.36 4.90 13.16
CA ALA A 151 -4.63 5.91 13.92
C ALA A 151 -4.36 7.19 13.09
N TYR A 152 -3.98 7.06 11.81
CA TYR A 152 -3.86 8.20 10.89
C TYR A 152 -5.17 8.98 10.77
N ASN A 153 -6.29 8.28 10.59
CA ASN A 153 -7.61 8.89 10.47
C ASN A 153 -8.04 9.55 11.79
N TYR A 154 -7.79 8.91 12.93
CA TYR A 154 -8.06 9.48 14.24
C TYR A 154 -7.31 10.80 14.45
N ILE A 155 -5.99 10.82 14.21
CA ILE A 155 -5.18 12.04 14.38
C ILE A 155 -5.64 13.13 13.42
N SER A 156 -5.89 12.78 12.16
CA SER A 156 -6.32 13.74 11.12
C SER A 156 -7.69 14.36 11.40
N LYS A 157 -8.60 13.61 12.03
CA LYS A 157 -9.97 14.04 12.33
C LYS A 157 -10.08 14.83 13.64
N ASN A 158 -9.33 14.44 14.67
CA ASN A 158 -9.50 14.98 16.02
C ASN A 158 -8.58 16.18 16.33
N TYR A 159 -7.57 16.45 15.50
CA TYR A 159 -6.60 17.53 15.75
C TYR A 159 -6.48 18.48 14.57
N ASN A 160 -6.39 19.78 14.86
CA ASN A 160 -6.06 20.80 13.87
C ASN A 160 -4.54 20.87 13.67
N LEU A 161 -4.04 20.05 12.76
CA LEU A 161 -2.60 19.90 12.53
C LEU A 161 -2.00 21.11 11.79
N ASN A 162 -0.87 21.61 12.29
CA ASN A 162 -0.04 22.55 11.54
C ASN A 162 0.72 21.83 10.41
N ARG A 163 1.47 22.59 9.59
CA ARG A 163 2.19 22.03 8.44
C ARG A 163 3.20 20.95 8.85
N ASP A 164 3.96 21.18 9.90
CA ASP A 164 5.03 20.28 10.35
C ASP A 164 4.44 19.01 10.96
N GLN A 165 3.37 19.12 11.73
CA GLN A 165 2.62 17.98 12.25
C GLN A 165 2.00 17.13 11.14
N LYS A 166 1.48 17.75 10.07
CA LYS A 166 1.00 17.01 8.89
C LYS A 166 2.12 16.27 8.18
N GLN A 167 3.31 16.87 8.10
CA GLN A 167 4.48 16.24 7.50
C GLN A 167 4.93 15.04 8.35
N HIS A 168 5.07 15.24 9.65
CA HIS A 168 5.43 14.17 10.59
C HIS A 168 4.41 13.02 10.55
N LEU A 169 3.11 13.32 10.58
CA LEU A 169 2.05 12.31 10.49
C LEU A 169 2.15 11.45 9.23
N LYS A 170 2.54 12.04 8.10
CA LYS A 170 2.62 11.35 6.80
C LYS A 170 3.89 10.52 6.61
N HIS A 171 4.98 10.90 7.26
CA HIS A 171 6.31 10.38 6.91
C HIS A 171 7.07 9.73 8.08
N GLU A 172 6.71 10.04 9.33
CA GLU A 172 7.52 9.67 10.50
C GLU A 172 6.72 8.96 11.61
N THR A 173 5.39 9.14 11.65
CA THR A 173 4.55 8.59 12.72
C THR A 173 4.41 7.07 12.67
N PHE A 174 4.30 6.45 11.48
CA PHE A 174 3.92 5.04 11.38
C PHE A 174 5.08 4.15 10.98
N SER A 175 5.21 3.01 11.66
CA SER A 175 6.01 1.89 11.18
C SER A 175 5.34 0.55 11.51
N GLY A 176 5.75 -0.52 10.84
CA GLY A 176 5.24 -1.84 11.16
C GLY A 176 6.02 -2.98 10.55
N ASN A 177 5.71 -4.21 10.97
CA ASN A 177 6.30 -5.44 10.47
C ASN A 177 5.23 -6.34 9.88
N GLU A 178 5.52 -6.99 8.74
CA GLU A 178 4.66 -8.01 8.16
C GLU A 178 5.49 -9.03 7.37
N ILE A 179 5.56 -10.26 7.87
CA ILE A 179 6.43 -11.30 7.31
C ILE A 179 5.91 -11.84 5.97
N VAL A 180 4.61 -11.79 5.73
CA VAL A 180 3.98 -12.33 4.53
C VAL A 180 3.99 -11.28 3.41
N PRO A 181 4.72 -11.51 2.30
CA PRO A 181 4.90 -10.50 1.25
C PRO A 181 3.59 -10.01 0.62
N MET A 182 2.57 -10.87 0.56
CA MET A 182 1.25 -10.47 0.05
C MET A 182 0.57 -9.49 1.01
N ALA A 183 0.54 -9.77 2.30
CA ALA A 183 -0.05 -8.88 3.30
C ALA A 183 0.72 -7.56 3.37
N ALA A 184 2.06 -7.60 3.41
CA ALA A 184 2.92 -6.42 3.40
C ALA A 184 2.65 -5.53 2.18
N ARG A 185 2.51 -6.13 0.98
CA ARG A 185 2.12 -5.40 -0.23
C ARG A 185 0.76 -4.73 -0.10
N LEU A 186 -0.23 -5.42 0.47
CA LEU A 186 -1.55 -4.85 0.67
C LEU A 186 -1.49 -3.68 1.66
N CYS A 187 -0.75 -3.82 2.76
CA CYS A 187 -0.51 -2.76 3.75
C CYS A 187 0.14 -1.51 3.12
N VAL A 188 1.25 -1.70 2.41
CA VAL A 188 1.94 -0.58 1.75
C VAL A 188 1.05 0.11 0.72
N MET A 189 0.34 -0.67 -0.10
CA MET A 189 -0.63 -0.11 -1.05
C MET A 189 -1.76 0.65 -0.34
N ASN A 190 -2.24 0.14 0.79
CA ASN A 190 -3.30 0.74 1.56
C ASN A 190 -2.90 2.10 2.11
N LEU A 191 -1.75 2.17 2.81
CA LEU A 191 -1.18 3.41 3.32
C LEU A 191 -0.91 4.41 2.18
N TYR A 192 -0.35 3.94 1.07
CA TYR A 192 -0.06 4.78 -0.10
C TYR A 192 -1.32 5.42 -0.69
N LEU A 193 -2.43 4.67 -0.80
CA LEU A 193 -3.69 5.17 -1.36
C LEU A 193 -4.36 6.21 -0.45
N HIS A 194 -4.18 6.10 0.87
CA HIS A 194 -4.64 7.07 1.86
C HIS A 194 -3.69 8.26 2.06
N GLY A 195 -2.62 8.35 1.26
CA GLY A 195 -1.67 9.46 1.29
C GLY A 195 -0.70 9.43 2.47
N VAL A 196 -0.55 8.28 3.12
CA VAL A 196 0.52 7.98 4.08
C VAL A 196 1.72 7.45 3.28
N ASN A 197 2.53 8.37 2.78
CA ASN A 197 3.63 8.08 1.86
C ASN A 197 4.93 8.80 2.27
N GLY A 198 5.72 8.16 3.13
CA GLY A 198 7.12 8.51 3.40
C GLY A 198 8.02 8.46 2.17
N GLU A 199 9.14 9.19 2.21
CA GLU A 199 10.29 8.89 1.32
C GLU A 199 10.85 7.50 1.64
N GLU A 200 10.75 7.09 2.89
CA GLU A 200 11.06 5.74 3.37
C GLU A 200 9.81 4.88 3.47
N ASN A 201 9.99 3.57 3.27
CA ASN A 201 8.92 2.60 3.39
C ASN A 201 8.65 2.28 4.88
N PRO A 202 7.44 2.55 5.41
CA PRO A 202 7.15 2.34 6.84
C PRO A 202 7.02 0.86 7.22
N ILE A 203 6.89 -0.05 6.25
CA ILE A 203 6.60 -1.46 6.51
C ILE A 203 7.83 -2.34 6.26
N ASN A 204 8.31 -2.97 7.31
CA ASN A 204 9.41 -3.92 7.28
C ASN A 204 8.90 -5.33 6.95
N PRO A 205 9.22 -5.91 5.77
CA PRO A 205 8.69 -7.21 5.35
C PRO A 205 9.47 -8.39 5.95
N ASN A 206 9.84 -8.28 7.24
CA ASN A 206 10.65 -9.24 7.96
C ASN A 206 9.92 -9.75 9.20
N ASP A 207 10.38 -10.91 9.69
CA ASP A 207 9.95 -11.51 10.93
C ASP A 207 10.30 -10.59 12.12
N SER A 208 9.28 -10.06 12.81
CA SER A 208 9.44 -9.17 13.96
C SER A 208 10.11 -9.85 15.17
N LEU A 209 10.15 -11.18 15.21
CA LEU A 209 10.81 -11.94 16.27
C LEU A 209 12.33 -12.11 16.05
N LYS A 210 12.84 -11.87 14.83
CA LYS A 210 14.25 -12.14 14.51
C LYS A 210 15.21 -11.06 14.95
N VAL A 211 14.80 -9.80 14.87
CA VAL A 211 15.67 -8.65 15.11
C VAL A 211 14.85 -7.64 15.90
N ASN A 212 15.41 -7.15 17.00
CA ASN A 212 14.83 -6.01 17.68
C ASN A 212 14.79 -4.85 16.67
N PRO A 213 13.62 -4.32 16.30
CA PRO A 213 13.51 -3.28 15.26
C PRO A 213 14.30 -2.03 15.62
N GLY A 214 14.73 -1.88 16.88
CA GLY A 214 15.36 -0.68 17.38
C GLY A 214 14.34 0.45 17.50
N GLY A 215 14.68 1.46 18.28
CA GLY A 215 13.82 2.62 18.52
C GLY A 215 12.92 2.48 19.74
N ILE A 216 12.44 3.63 20.20
CA ILE A 216 11.42 3.78 21.24
C ILE A 216 10.17 4.24 20.53
N TYR A 217 9.08 3.51 20.72
CA TYR A 217 7.75 3.86 20.21
C TYR A 217 6.90 4.29 21.38
N GLU A 218 6.25 5.45 21.25
CA GLU A 218 5.33 5.95 22.27
C GLU A 218 4.03 5.12 22.29
N MET A 219 3.67 4.47 21.19
CA MET A 219 2.47 3.63 21.11
C MET A 219 2.70 2.39 20.24
N VAL A 220 2.12 1.27 20.68
CA VAL A 220 2.02 0.04 19.89
C VAL A 220 0.54 -0.32 19.72
N LEU A 221 0.14 -0.59 18.48
CA LEU A 221 -1.19 -1.03 18.10
C LEU A 221 -1.04 -2.28 17.23
N THR A 222 -1.65 -3.41 17.59
CA THR A 222 -1.52 -4.71 16.90
C THR A 222 -2.76 -5.57 17.05
#